data_AF-A0A7S2IXD6-F1
#
_entry.id   AF-A0A7S2IXD6-F1
#
_cell.length_a   1.000
_cell.length_b   1.000
_cell.length_c   1.000
_cell.angle_alpha   90.00
_cell.angle_beta   90.00
_cell.angle_gamma   90.00
#
_symmetry.space_group_name_H-M   'P 1'
#
loop_
_entity.id
_entity.type
_entity.pdbx_description
1 polymer ?
#
loop_
_entity_poly.entity_id
_entity_poly.type
_entity_poly.pdbx_seq_one_letter_code
_entity_poly.pdbx_strand_id
1 'polypeptide(L)'
;AFDALAFYFGPPVTALVVGHSVGEVTAGYAARLLSLSDALRTAQILGIAGASRDGAMVHTKLTPVQCTQWSADETRLEIAAFNGYSNGEMMSVTLCGSEASVDAYLAQHPTSKKLKPPHPWHHPSYAETAEVDLESIPDSQDTVVE
;
A
#
# COMPACT_ATOMS: atom_id res chain seq x y z
N ALA A 1 13.75 -33.81 6.71
CA ALA A 1 13.54 -34.01 5.27
C ALA A 1 12.44 -33.06 4.78
N PHE A 2 12.76 -31.77 4.73
CA PHE A 2 12.06 -30.73 3.96
C PHE A 2 13.14 -29.71 3.54
N ASP A 3 14.24 -30.23 3.01
CA ASP A 3 15.20 -29.50 2.20
C ASP A 3 14.96 -29.98 0.76
N ALA A 4 14.95 -29.04 -0.18
CA ALA A 4 14.82 -29.23 -1.64
C ALA A 4 13.40 -29.21 -2.23
N LEU A 5 12.85 -28.00 -2.38
CA LEU A 5 11.93 -27.60 -3.47
C LEU A 5 11.95 -26.06 -3.54
N ALA A 6 12.46 -25.35 -4.54
CA ALA A 6 13.12 -25.69 -5.79
C ALA A 6 14.01 -24.49 -6.16
N PHE A 7 15.33 -24.63 -6.05
CA PHE A 7 16.30 -23.74 -6.69
C PHE A 7 16.36 -24.13 -8.17
N TYR A 8 15.40 -23.68 -8.98
CA TYR A 8 15.48 -23.77 -10.44
C TYR A 8 15.61 -22.35 -11.00
N PHE A 9 16.85 -21.89 -11.13
CA PHE A 9 17.17 -20.74 -11.97
C PHE A 9 17.06 -21.17 -13.44
N GLY A 10 15.89 -20.96 -14.03
CA GLY A 10 15.81 -20.66 -15.46
C GLY A 10 16.62 -19.38 -15.77
N PRO A 11 16.87 -19.04 -17.05
CA PRO A 11 17.62 -17.83 -17.40
C PRO A 11 17.04 -16.61 -16.66
N PRO A 12 17.85 -15.59 -16.30
CA PRO A 12 17.40 -14.50 -15.44
C PRO A 12 16.36 -13.67 -16.21
N VAL A 13 15.08 -13.94 -15.99
CA VAL A 13 14.00 -13.16 -16.60
C VAL A 13 13.16 -12.52 -15.50
N THR A 14 13.78 -11.57 -14.80
CA THR A 14 13.15 -10.28 -14.53
C THR A 14 14.20 -9.22 -14.79
N ALA A 15 14.23 -8.65 -15.99
CA ALA A 15 15.10 -7.50 -16.26
C ALA A 15 14.73 -6.28 -15.39
N LEU A 16 13.52 -6.27 -14.83
CA LEU A 16 12.99 -5.26 -13.93
C LEU A 16 11.95 -5.90 -13.00
N VAL A 17 12.00 -5.55 -11.70
CA VAL A 17 10.95 -5.84 -10.72
C VAL A 17 10.42 -4.51 -10.21
N VAL A 18 9.09 -4.34 -10.18
CA VAL A 18 8.42 -3.15 -9.66
C VAL A 18 7.40 -3.59 -8.62
N GLY A 19 7.46 -2.98 -7.44
CA GLY A 19 6.43 -3.10 -6.41
C GLY A 19 5.54 -1.87 -6.42
N HIS A 20 4.31 -2.00 -5.91
CA HIS A 20 3.43 -0.88 -5.65
C HIS A 20 3.07 -0.88 -4.17
N SER A 21 3.26 0.26 -3.48
CA SER A 21 3.01 0.37 -2.04
C SER A 21 3.74 -0.73 -1.27
N VAL A 22 3.07 -1.50 -0.40
CA VAL A 22 3.69 -2.61 0.36
C VAL A 22 4.37 -3.65 -0.53
N GLY A 23 3.99 -3.74 -1.82
CA GLY A 23 4.66 -4.60 -2.79
C GLY A 23 6.11 -4.23 -3.07
N GLU A 24 6.56 -3.01 -2.74
CA GLU A 24 7.98 -2.60 -2.85
C GLU A 24 8.88 -3.39 -1.91
N VAL A 25 8.36 -3.83 -0.75
CA VAL A 25 9.09 -4.70 0.18
C VAL A 25 9.38 -6.05 -0.49
N THR A 26 8.36 -6.63 -1.13
CA THR A 26 8.51 -7.87 -1.91
C THR A 26 9.44 -7.69 -3.10
N ALA A 27 9.37 -6.54 -3.78
CA ALA A 27 10.27 -6.22 -4.89
C ALA A 27 11.73 -6.10 -4.42
N GLY A 28 11.97 -5.48 -3.25
CA GLY A 28 13.29 -5.41 -2.63
C GLY A 28 13.85 -6.79 -2.29
N TYR A 29 13.02 -7.70 -1.75
CA TYR A 29 13.40 -9.09 -1.54
C TYR A 29 13.72 -9.82 -2.85
N ALA A 30 12.85 -9.72 -3.86
CA ALA A 30 13.04 -10.35 -5.17
C ALA A 30 14.31 -9.84 -5.89
N ALA A 31 14.64 -8.56 -5.72
CA ALA A 31 15.85 -7.92 -6.21
C ALA A 31 17.10 -8.18 -5.34
N ARG A 32 16.96 -8.94 -4.24
CA ARG A 32 18.03 -9.25 -3.27
C ARG A 32 18.61 -8.03 -2.53
N LEU A 33 17.84 -6.95 -2.44
CA LEU A 33 18.18 -5.77 -1.64
C LEU A 33 17.82 -5.97 -0.16
N LEU A 34 16.85 -6.84 0.13
CA LEU A 34 16.44 -7.22 1.48
C LEU A 34 16.62 -8.73 1.68
N SER A 35 17.03 -9.14 2.88
CA SER A 35 16.89 -10.53 3.30
C SER A 35 15.40 -10.86 3.51
N LEU A 36 15.06 -12.16 3.58
CA LEU A 36 13.68 -12.55 3.91
C LEU A 36 13.25 -12.01 5.29
N SER A 37 14.14 -12.07 6.29
CA SER A 37 13.86 -11.56 7.64
C SER A 37 13.58 -10.06 7.60
N ASP A 38 14.42 -9.28 6.92
CA ASP A 38 14.25 -7.82 6.82
C ASP A 38 12.97 -7.45 6.08
N ALA A 39 12.62 -8.19 5.03
CA ALA A 39 11.38 -7.98 4.29
C ALA A 39 10.14 -8.25 5.16
N LEU A 40 10.12 -9.35 5.91
CA LEU A 40 9.03 -9.68 6.84
C LEU A 40 8.92 -8.66 7.97
N ARG A 41 10.05 -8.28 8.58
CA ARG A 41 10.11 -7.27 9.64
C ARG A 41 9.61 -5.91 9.14
N THR A 42 10.03 -5.50 7.95
CA THR A 42 9.56 -4.26 7.32
C THR A 42 8.05 -4.30 7.07
N ALA A 43 7.53 -5.41 6.54
CA ALA A 43 6.10 -5.57 6.32
C ALA A 43 5.30 -5.52 7.64
N GLN A 44 5.84 -6.09 8.73
CA GLN A 44 5.24 -6.04 10.06
C GLN A 44 5.19 -4.61 10.61
N ILE A 45 6.31 -3.87 10.54
CA ILE A 45 6.40 -2.45 10.95
C ILE A 45 5.35 -1.63 10.21
N LEU A 46 5.30 -1.77 8.88
CA LEU A 46 4.32 -1.06 8.06
C LEU A 46 2.90 -1.45 8.46
N GLY A 47 2.62 -2.72 8.70
CA GLY A 47 1.33 -3.20 9.18
C GLY A 47 0.91 -2.58 10.52
N ILE A 48 1.82 -2.50 11.49
CA ILE A 48 1.57 -1.85 12.79
C ILE A 48 1.30 -0.36 12.60
N ALA A 49 2.12 0.32 11.80
CA ALA A 49 1.92 1.73 11.50
C ALA A 49 0.55 1.96 10.84
N GLY A 50 0.18 1.14 9.87
CA GLY A 50 -1.14 1.15 9.23
C GLY A 50 -2.28 1.01 10.23
N ALA A 51 -2.17 0.01 11.10
CA ALA A 51 -3.17 -0.27 12.13
C ALA A 51 -3.31 0.83 13.18
N SER A 52 -2.31 1.71 13.33
CA SER A 52 -2.35 2.84 14.27
C SER A 52 -3.25 3.99 13.84
N ARG A 53 -3.77 3.97 12.60
CA ARG A 53 -4.61 5.04 12.05
C ARG A 53 -5.97 4.54 11.59
N ASP A 54 -6.99 5.26 12.05
CA ASP A 54 -8.36 5.10 11.57
C ASP A 54 -8.56 5.85 10.25
N GLY A 55 -9.29 5.23 9.33
CA GLY A 55 -9.67 5.86 8.07
C GLY A 55 -10.13 4.84 7.06
N ALA A 56 -10.20 5.24 5.80
CA ALA A 56 -10.60 4.36 4.73
C ALA A 56 -9.97 4.78 3.41
N MET A 57 -10.08 3.88 2.44
CA MET A 57 -9.70 4.14 1.07
C MET A 57 -10.84 3.81 0.13
N VAL A 58 -10.90 4.53 -0.99
CA VAL A 58 -11.86 4.27 -2.06
C VAL A 58 -11.13 4.23 -3.39
N HIS A 59 -11.37 3.17 -4.15
CA HIS A 59 -10.98 3.08 -5.54
C HIS A 59 -12.02 3.77 -6.41
N THR A 60 -11.59 4.67 -7.28
CA THR A 60 -12.47 5.44 -8.15
C THR A 60 -11.80 5.73 -9.50
N LYS A 61 -12.53 6.37 -10.39
CA LYS A 61 -12.01 6.88 -11.65
C LYS A 61 -12.15 8.40 -11.69
N LEU A 62 -11.07 9.07 -12.06
CA LEU A 62 -11.02 10.52 -12.25
C LEU A 62 -10.50 10.83 -13.65
N THR A 63 -10.90 11.94 -14.25
CA THR A 63 -10.23 12.45 -15.46
C THR A 63 -8.83 12.98 -15.10
N PRO A 64 -7.91 13.10 -16.06
CA PRO A 64 -6.62 13.75 -15.83
C PRO A 64 -6.75 15.16 -15.24
N VAL A 65 -7.76 15.93 -15.69
CA VAL A 65 -8.04 17.28 -15.17
C VAL A 65 -8.49 17.24 -13.71
N GLN A 66 -9.37 16.29 -13.35
CA GLN A 66 -9.78 16.11 -11.96
C GLN A 66 -8.60 15.70 -11.07
N CYS A 67 -7.65 14.92 -11.59
CA CYS A 67 -6.45 14.55 -10.85
C CYS A 67 -5.53 15.76 -10.60
N THR A 68 -5.29 16.60 -11.60
CA THR A 68 -4.41 17.77 -11.46
C THR A 68 -5.01 18.89 -10.62
N GLN A 69 -6.34 18.97 -10.58
CA GLN A 69 -7.08 19.96 -9.79
C GLN A 69 -7.56 19.41 -8.44
N TRP A 70 -7.17 18.18 -8.09
CA TRP A 70 -7.63 17.56 -6.84
C TRP A 70 -7.08 18.32 -5.64
N SER A 71 -7.97 18.71 -4.73
CA SER A 71 -7.63 19.41 -3.50
C SER A 71 -8.24 18.70 -2.30
N ALA A 72 -7.40 18.31 -1.34
CA ALA A 72 -7.85 17.69 -0.10
C ALA A 72 -8.59 18.69 0.81
N ASP A 73 -8.30 19.99 0.72
CA ASP A 73 -9.01 21.02 1.46
C ASP A 73 -10.50 21.08 1.07
N GLU A 74 -10.79 20.85 -0.21
CA GLU A 74 -12.15 20.87 -0.74
C GLU A 74 -12.85 19.51 -0.59
N THR A 75 -12.14 18.42 -0.90
CA THR A 75 -12.72 17.07 -0.97
C THR A 75 -12.66 16.29 0.34
N ARG A 76 -11.81 16.73 1.28
CA ARG A 76 -11.42 16.02 2.50
C ARG A 76 -10.87 14.61 2.26
N LEU A 77 -10.33 14.38 1.06
CA LEU A 77 -9.73 13.13 0.61
C LEU A 77 -8.43 13.44 -0.14
N GLU A 78 -7.43 12.59 0.06
CA GLU A 78 -6.13 12.67 -0.60
C GLU A 78 -6.03 11.63 -1.70
N ILE A 79 -5.30 11.93 -2.79
CA ILE A 79 -4.95 10.92 -3.79
C ILE A 79 -3.82 10.05 -3.23
N ALA A 80 -4.15 8.81 -2.88
CA ALA A 80 -3.20 7.84 -2.34
C ALA A 80 -2.38 7.14 -3.43
N ALA A 81 -2.96 6.90 -4.62
CA ALA A 81 -2.29 6.18 -5.68
C ALA A 81 -2.89 6.45 -7.07
N PHE A 82 -2.02 6.41 -8.09
CA PHE A 82 -2.39 6.31 -9.49
C PHE A 82 -2.17 4.88 -9.98
N ASN A 83 -3.26 4.13 -10.21
CA ASN A 83 -3.22 2.71 -10.54
C ASN A 83 -3.13 2.44 -12.06
N GLY A 84 -3.33 3.46 -12.90
CA GLY A 84 -3.18 3.37 -14.35
C GLY A 84 -4.28 4.08 -15.15
N TYR A 85 -4.23 3.94 -16.47
CA TYR A 85 -5.22 4.50 -17.39
C TYR A 85 -6.29 3.48 -17.76
N SER A 86 -7.54 3.93 -17.84
CA SER A 86 -8.67 3.17 -18.35
C SER A 86 -9.15 3.85 -19.63
N ASN A 87 -9.02 3.17 -20.77
CA ASN A 87 -9.51 3.58 -22.09
C ASN A 87 -8.98 4.95 -22.58
N GLY A 88 -7.83 5.42 -22.08
CA GLY A 88 -7.18 6.66 -22.52
C GLY A 88 -7.77 7.98 -21.99
N GLU A 89 -8.93 7.94 -21.35
CA GLU A 89 -9.65 9.14 -20.90
C GLU A 89 -9.76 9.26 -19.38
N MET A 90 -9.67 8.13 -18.67
CA MET A 90 -9.87 8.07 -17.22
C MET A 90 -8.65 7.50 -16.51
N MET A 91 -8.29 8.10 -15.39
CA MET A 91 -7.32 7.60 -14.43
C MET A 91 -8.02 6.71 -13.41
N SER A 92 -7.51 5.49 -13.27
CA SER A 92 -7.81 4.61 -12.15
C SER A 92 -6.99 5.09 -10.95
N VAL A 93 -7.66 5.54 -9.88
CA VAL A 93 -7.00 6.12 -8.71
C VAL A 93 -7.54 5.54 -7.41
N THR A 94 -6.75 5.67 -6.36
CA THR A 94 -7.21 5.40 -5.00
C THR A 94 -7.17 6.68 -4.20
N LEU A 95 -8.27 7.01 -3.53
CA LEU A 95 -8.36 8.10 -2.57
C LEU A 95 -8.30 7.56 -1.15
N CYS A 96 -7.82 8.37 -0.21
CA CYS A 96 -7.77 8.03 1.21
C CYS A 96 -8.18 9.20 2.10
N GLY A 97 -8.66 8.92 3.31
CA GLY A 97 -9.03 9.90 4.30
C GLY A 97 -9.85 9.29 5.43
N SER A 98 -10.62 10.12 6.14
CA SER A 98 -11.52 9.61 7.19
C SER A 98 -12.62 8.73 6.60
N GLU A 99 -13.13 7.80 7.41
CA GLU A 99 -14.25 6.94 7.00
C GLU A 99 -15.48 7.76 6.56
N ALA A 100 -15.80 8.83 7.32
CA ALA A 100 -16.91 9.72 6.99
C ALA A 100 -16.72 10.44 5.64
N SER A 101 -15.49 10.88 5.31
CA SER A 101 -15.19 11.49 4.01
C SER A 101 -15.33 10.48 2.87
N VAL A 102 -14.85 9.24 3.06
CA VAL A 102 -14.99 8.17 2.07
C VAL A 102 -16.45 7.80 1.83
N ASP A 103 -17.25 7.67 2.88
CA ASP A 103 -18.67 7.36 2.77
C ASP A 103 -19.45 8.48 2.08
N ALA A 104 -19.15 9.74 2.39
CA ALA A 104 -19.73 10.90 1.71
C ALA A 104 -19.36 10.95 0.22
N TYR A 105 -18.13 10.57 -0.14
CA TYR A 105 -17.70 10.48 -1.53
C TYR A 105 -18.44 9.35 -2.27
N LEU A 106 -18.57 8.17 -1.65
CA LEU A 106 -19.30 7.02 -2.22
C LEU A 106 -20.78 7.32 -2.46
N ALA A 107 -21.42 8.12 -1.60
CA ALA A 107 -22.80 8.56 -1.80
C ALA A 107 -22.98 9.39 -3.08
N GLN A 108 -21.94 10.13 -3.50
CA GLN A 108 -21.93 10.92 -4.73
C GLN A 108 -21.39 10.14 -5.95
N HIS A 109 -20.59 9.11 -5.70
CA HIS A 109 -19.90 8.31 -6.72
C HIS A 109 -20.20 6.82 -6.53
N PRO A 110 -21.43 6.37 -6.85
CA PRO A 110 -21.90 5.01 -6.53
C PRO A 110 -21.17 3.89 -7.30
N THR A 111 -20.38 4.22 -8.33
CA THR A 111 -19.55 3.26 -9.08
C THR A 111 -18.18 3.03 -8.45
N SER A 112 -17.77 3.87 -7.51
CA SER A 112 -16.53 3.73 -6.76
C SER A 112 -16.64 2.60 -5.72
N LYS A 113 -15.50 2.08 -5.28
CA LYS A 113 -15.45 0.91 -4.40
C LYS A 113 -14.61 1.21 -3.17
N LYS A 114 -15.23 1.15 -1.98
CA LYS A 114 -14.50 1.16 -0.70
C LYS A 114 -13.55 -0.04 -0.66
N LEU A 115 -12.32 0.20 -0.23
CA LEU A 115 -11.31 -0.85 -0.08
C LEU A 115 -11.32 -1.40 1.35
N LYS A 116 -10.81 -2.63 1.50
CA LYS A 116 -10.45 -3.24 2.79
C LYS A 116 -8.91 -3.29 2.82
N PRO A 117 -8.21 -3.05 3.95
CA PRO A 117 -8.62 -2.80 5.35
C PRO A 117 -8.97 -1.31 5.68
N PRO A 118 -9.47 -0.98 6.89
CA PRO A 118 -9.92 0.37 7.27
C PRO A 118 -8.75 1.29 7.69
N HIS A 119 -7.74 1.41 6.84
CA HIS A 119 -6.58 2.28 7.08
C HIS A 119 -6.39 3.20 5.89
N PRO A 120 -6.12 4.51 6.10
CA PRO A 120 -6.01 5.48 5.02
C PRO A 120 -4.60 5.47 4.40
N TRP A 121 -4.12 4.35 3.88
CA TRP A 121 -2.72 4.23 3.39
C TRP A 121 -2.32 5.35 2.43
N HIS A 122 -1.07 5.80 2.55
CA HIS A 122 -0.47 6.95 1.84
C HIS A 122 -1.04 8.32 2.22
N HIS A 123 -1.93 8.40 3.21
CA HIS A 123 -2.38 9.69 3.73
C HIS A 123 -1.22 10.47 4.38
N PRO A 124 -1.10 11.80 4.17
CA PRO A 124 0.00 12.61 4.71
C PRO A 124 0.20 12.50 6.22
N SER A 125 -0.88 12.19 6.94
CA SER A 125 -0.82 12.03 8.39
C SER A 125 0.19 10.96 8.84
N TYR A 126 0.50 9.93 8.02
CA TYR A 126 1.53 8.96 8.39
C TYR A 126 2.92 9.57 8.62
N ALA A 127 3.21 10.76 8.10
CA ALA A 127 4.44 11.49 8.37
C ALA A 127 4.56 11.94 9.84
N GLU A 128 3.44 12.05 10.56
CA GLU A 128 3.39 12.42 11.98
C GLU A 128 3.60 11.21 12.91
N THR A 129 3.74 10.00 12.35
CA THR A 129 3.95 8.81 13.16
C THR A 129 5.31 8.92 13.83
N ALA A 130 5.32 8.81 15.17
CA ALA A 130 6.55 8.77 15.95
C ALA A 130 7.46 7.64 15.42
N GLU A 131 8.78 7.81 15.57
CA GLU A 131 9.75 6.76 15.24
C GLU A 131 9.25 5.44 15.83
N VAL A 132 9.02 4.46 14.96
CA VAL A 132 8.77 3.10 15.41
C VAL A 132 10.06 2.67 16.07
N ASP A 133 10.02 2.35 17.35
CA ASP A 133 11.15 1.75 18.05
C ASP A 133 11.42 0.38 17.42
N LEU A 134 12.34 0.37 16.45
CA LEU A 134 12.71 -0.81 15.69
C LEU A 134 13.26 -1.90 16.61
N GLU A 135 13.90 -1.53 17.72
CA GLU A 135 14.46 -2.48 18.69
C GLU A 135 13.37 -3.19 19.50
N SER A 136 12.20 -2.58 19.67
CA SER A 136 11.04 -3.19 20.34
C SER A 136 10.31 -4.25 19.50
N ILE A 137 10.60 -4.35 18.20
CA ILE A 137 9.94 -5.28 17.29
C ILE A 137 10.76 -6.58 17.25
N PRO A 138 10.21 -7.72 17.74
CA PRO A 138 10.92 -8.99 17.80
C PRO A 138 11.50 -9.39 16.45
N ASP A 139 12.65 -10.05 16.46
CA ASP A 139 13.23 -10.57 15.22
C ASP A 139 12.33 -11.69 14.69
N SER A 140 12.13 -11.74 13.37
CA SER A 140 11.14 -12.65 12.76
C SER A 140 11.46 -14.13 12.97
N GLN A 141 12.69 -14.45 13.39
CA GLN A 141 13.16 -15.80 13.71
C GLN A 141 12.56 -16.37 15.02
N ASP A 142 11.97 -15.56 15.89
CA ASP A 142 11.37 -16.03 17.15
C ASP A 142 9.94 -16.58 17.00
N THR A 143 9.33 -16.40 15.83
CA THR A 143 8.03 -17.02 15.50
C THR A 143 8.23 -18.33 14.75
N VAL A 144 8.64 -19.37 15.50
CA VAL A 144 8.39 -20.75 15.08
C VAL A 144 6.88 -20.96 15.16
N VAL A 145 6.23 -21.06 13.99
CA VAL A 145 4.84 -21.48 13.90
C VAL A 145 4.82 -22.98 14.19
N GLU A 146 4.40 -23.37 15.40
CA GLU A 146 3.99 -24.76 15.71
C GLU A 146 2.67 -25.13 15.02
#